data_AF-A0A5B8SM24-F1
#
_entry.id   AF-A0A5B8SM24-F1
#
_cell.length_a   1.000
_cell.length_b   1.000
_cell.length_c   1.000
_cell.angle_alpha   90.00
_cell.angle_beta   90.00
_cell.angle_gamma   90.00
#
_symmetry.space_group_name_H-M   'P 1'
#
loop_
_entity.id
_entity.type
_entity.pdbx_description
1 polymer ?
#
loop_
_entity_poly.entity_id
_entity_poly.type
_entity_poly.pdbx_seq_one_letter_code
_entity_poly.pdbx_strand_id
1 'polypeptide(L)' 'MPLTAEQLSCALFDADPMDTCCKENDCFDEYDAIAEDILSKREQGQSLEKSLRHTFGEWFGEVLAKRIDVPALCRRLAN' A
#
# COMPACT_ATOMS: atom_id res chain seq x y z
N MET A 1 16.30 -4.27 -6.90
CA MET A 1 16.52 -3.36 -5.75
C MET A 1 15.45 -3.69 -4.69
N PRO A 2 15.73 -3.57 -3.38
CA PRO A 2 14.69 -3.70 -2.38
C PRO A 2 13.70 -2.54 -2.54
N LEU A 3 12.40 -2.85 -2.55
CA LEU A 3 11.34 -1.84 -2.44
C LEU A 3 11.50 -1.11 -1.09
N THR A 4 11.63 0.22 -1.12
CA THR A 4 11.66 1.03 0.11
C THR A 4 10.25 1.47 0.50
N ALA A 5 10.08 1.88 1.77
CA ALA A 5 8.79 2.36 2.28
C ALA A 5 8.30 3.55 1.45
N GLU A 6 9.19 4.52 1.16
CA GLU A 6 8.91 5.67 0.29
C GLU A 6 8.43 5.28 -1.13
N GLN A 7 9.05 4.28 -1.77
CA GLN A 7 8.59 3.85 -3.10
C GLN A 7 7.21 3.23 -3.04
N LEU A 8 6.92 2.50 -1.96
CA LEU A 8 5.63 1.89 -1.75
C LEU A 8 4.58 2.95 -1.42
N SER A 9 4.86 3.88 -0.51
CA SER A 9 3.96 4.96 -0.12
C SER A 9 3.65 5.87 -1.31
N CYS A 10 4.65 6.23 -2.12
CA CYS A 10 4.46 7.02 -3.34
C CYS A 10 3.61 6.31 -4.40
N ALA A 11 3.82 5.01 -4.62
CA ALA A 11 3.01 4.24 -5.56
C ALA A 11 1.57 4.02 -5.06
N LEU A 12 1.37 3.88 -3.75
CA LEU A 12 0.05 3.80 -3.13
C LEU A 12 -0.70 5.15 -3.20
N PHE A 13 0.03 6.25 -2.98
CA PHE A 13 -0.49 7.61 -3.10
C PHE A 13 -0.86 7.96 -4.54
N ASP A 14 -0.02 7.62 -5.53
CA ASP A 14 -0.31 7.82 -6.96
C ASP A 14 -1.50 6.99 -7.44
N ALA A 15 -1.62 5.75 -6.93
CA ALA A 15 -2.74 4.88 -7.26
C ALA A 15 -4.06 5.32 -6.62
N ASP A 16 -3.99 6.09 -5.52
CA ASP A 16 -5.10 6.50 -4.66
C ASP A 16 -6.28 5.51 -4.66
N PRO A 17 -6.04 4.22 -4.35
CA PRO A 17 -7.04 3.18 -4.54
C PRO A 17 -8.23 3.31 -3.57
N MET A 18 -8.10 4.20 -2.59
CA MET A 18 -9.07 4.45 -1.55
C MET A 18 -9.84 5.75 -1.77
N ASP A 19 -9.51 6.53 -2.81
CA ASP A 19 -10.09 7.85 -3.09
C ASP A 19 -10.12 8.69 -1.80
N THR A 20 -8.99 8.69 -1.07
CA THR A 20 -8.93 9.33 0.26
C THR A 20 -8.92 10.84 0.16
N CYS A 21 -8.88 11.41 -1.05
CA CYS A 21 -8.73 12.84 -1.29
C CYS A 21 -7.46 13.40 -0.62
N CYS A 22 -6.45 12.55 -0.35
CA CYS A 22 -5.22 12.94 0.34
C CYS A 22 -4.37 13.95 -0.44
N LYS A 23 -4.64 14.14 -1.74
CA LYS A 23 -3.99 15.16 -2.59
C LYS A 23 -4.16 16.59 -2.08
N GLU A 24 -5.22 16.89 -1.33
CA GLU A 24 -5.48 18.26 -0.88
C GLU A 24 -4.74 18.66 0.41
N ASN A 25 -4.20 17.69 1.17
CA ASN A 25 -3.52 17.96 2.45
C ASN A 25 -2.01 17.69 2.46
N ASP A 26 -1.41 17.26 1.34
CA ASP A 26 0.03 16.91 1.25
C ASP A 26 0.47 15.92 2.36
N CYS A 27 -0.48 15.13 2.88
CA CYS A 27 -0.27 14.28 4.03
C CYS A 27 0.22 12.90 3.56
N PHE A 28 1.49 12.86 3.15
CA PHE A 28 2.19 11.61 2.77
C PHE A 28 2.42 10.66 3.95
N ASP A 29 2.36 11.17 5.18
CA ASP A 29 2.71 10.47 6.42
C ASP A 29 1.85 9.22 6.67
N GLU A 30 0.57 9.24 6.27
CA GLU A 30 -0.35 8.11 6.50
C GLU A 30 0.00 6.89 5.63
N TYR A 31 0.55 7.09 4.44
CA TYR A 31 0.97 6.00 3.57
C TYR A 31 2.35 5.44 3.93
N ASP A 32 3.16 6.18 4.68
CA ASP A 32 4.46 5.72 5.15
C ASP A 32 4.31 4.60 6.18
N ALA A 33 3.40 4.79 7.16
CA ALA A 33 3.09 3.75 8.14
C ALA A 33 2.48 2.49 7.50
N ILE A 34 1.63 2.66 6.48
CA ILE A 34 1.09 1.55 5.68
C ILE A 34 2.23 0.83 4.94
N ALA A 35 3.19 1.58 4.42
CA ALA A 35 4.32 1.03 3.68
C ALA A 35 5.28 0.25 4.57
N GLU A 36 5.60 0.77 5.74
CA GLU A 36 6.40 0.07 6.75
C GLU A 36 5.74 -1.24 7.20
N ASP A 37 4.42 -1.23 7.44
CA ASP A 37 3.68 -2.43 7.81
C ASP A 37 3.70 -3.50 6.69
N ILE A 38 3.54 -3.09 5.43
CA ILE A 38 3.63 -3.99 4.27
C ILE A 38 5.03 -4.60 4.16
N LEU A 39 6.08 -3.80 4.33
CA LEU A 39 7.46 -4.27 4.31
C LEU A 39 7.76 -5.25 5.45
N SER A 40 7.33 -4.94 6.67
CA SER A 40 7.46 -5.82 7.82
C SER A 40 6.78 -7.17 7.57
N LYS A 41 5.58 -7.19 6.97
CA LYS A 41 4.91 -8.44 6.57
C LYS A 41 5.67 -9.18 5.46
N ARG A 42 6.35 -8.47 4.54
CA ARG A 42 7.20 -9.12 3.52
C ARG A 42 8.45 -9.73 4.12
N GLU A 43 9.09 -9.09 5.10
CA GLU A 43 10.22 -9.65 5.84
C GLU A 43 9.84 -10.93 6.61
N GLN A 44 8.58 -11.00 7.06
CA GLN A 44 7.99 -12.22 7.64
C GLN A 44 7.68 -13.31 6.59
N GLY A 45 8.02 -13.11 5.31
CA GLY A 45 7.87 -14.08 4.23
C GLY A 45 6.52 -14.01 3.49
N GLN A 46 5.71 -12.97 3.71
CA GLN A 46 4.47 -12.80 2.95
C GLN A 46 4.74 -12.22 1.54
N SER A 47 3.92 -12.63 0.58
CA SER A 47 3.94 -12.02 -0.75
C SER A 47 3.42 -10.58 -0.68
N LEU A 48 3.92 -9.72 -1.57
CA LEU A 48 3.50 -8.31 -1.65
C LEU A 48 1.98 -8.17 -1.74
N GLU A 49 1.34 -9.03 -2.54
CA GLU A 49 -0.11 -9.04 -2.73
C GLU A 49 -0.85 -9.34 -1.42
N LYS A 50 -0.36 -10.31 -0.64
CA LYS A 50 -0.97 -10.69 0.64
C LYS A 50 -0.74 -9.61 1.69
N SER A 51 0.48 -9.07 1.78
CA SER A 51 0.79 -7.96 2.68
C SER A 51 -0.10 -6.75 2.40
N LEU A 52 -0.21 -6.32 1.13
CA LEU A 52 -1.09 -5.24 0.71
C LEU A 52 -2.52 -5.49 1.17
N ARG A 53 -3.13 -6.61 0.77
CA ARG A 53 -4.54 -6.88 1.09
C ARG A 53 -4.80 -6.95 2.60
N HIS A 54 -3.84 -7.48 3.36
CA HIS A 54 -3.97 -7.62 4.80
C HIS A 54 -3.83 -6.28 5.50
N THR A 55 -2.77 -5.51 5.20
CA THR A 55 -2.57 -4.15 5.73
C THR A 55 -3.76 -3.25 5.38
N PHE A 56 -4.20 -3.23 4.12
CA PHE A 56 -5.38 -2.44 3.74
C PHE A 56 -6.66 -2.92 4.44
N GLY A 57 -6.80 -4.21 4.70
CA GLY A 57 -7.92 -4.76 5.47
C GLY A 57 -7.90 -4.37 6.93
N GLU A 58 -6.72 -4.28 7.55
CA GLU A 58 -6.56 -3.85 8.95
C GLU A 58 -6.74 -2.35 9.11
N TRP A 59 -6.23 -1.54 8.17
CA TRP A 59 -6.24 -0.08 8.25
C TRP A 59 -7.55 0.54 7.74
N PHE A 60 -8.10 0.06 6.61
CA PHE A 60 -9.30 0.61 5.97
C PHE A 60 -10.52 -0.31 6.07
N GLY A 61 -10.34 -1.54 6.56
CA GLY A 61 -11.40 -2.55 6.61
C GLY A 61 -11.46 -3.44 5.36
N GLU A 62 -11.87 -4.69 5.55
CA GLU A 62 -11.91 -5.71 4.49
C GLU A 62 -12.78 -5.34 3.28
N VAL A 63 -13.82 -4.51 3.48
CA VAL A 63 -14.71 -4.08 2.40
C VAL A 63 -13.98 -3.19 1.42
N LEU A 64 -13.16 -2.27 1.94
CA LEU A 64 -12.35 -1.37 1.14
C LEU A 64 -11.15 -2.12 0.54
N ALA A 65 -10.51 -3.02 1.29
CA ALA A 65 -9.42 -3.85 0.79
C ALA A 65 -9.81 -4.71 -0.43
N LYS A 66 -11.08 -5.10 -0.56
CA LYS A 66 -11.62 -5.84 -1.73
C LYS A 66 -11.79 -4.97 -2.98
N ARG A 67 -11.87 -3.65 -2.84
CA ARG A 67 -12.00 -2.71 -3.96
C ARG A 67 -10.66 -2.36 -4.61
N ILE A 68 -9.57 -2.64 -3.92
CA ILE A 68 -8.22 -2.35 -4.40
C ILE A 68 -7.79 -3.35 -5.46
N ASP A 69 -7.26 -2.84 -6.55
CA ASP A 69 -6.64 -3.66 -7.60
C ASP A 69 -5.19 -4.00 -7.21
N VAL A 70 -5.04 -4.91 -6.24
CA VAL A 70 -3.75 -5.39 -5.74
C VAL A 70 -2.80 -5.87 -6.86
N PRO A 71 -3.23 -6.63 -7.88
CA PRO A 71 -2.33 -7.02 -8.96
C PRO A 71 -1.83 -5.83 -9.80
N ALA A 72 -2.64 -4.79 -9.99
CA ALA A 72 -2.20 -3.56 -10.66
C ALA A 72 -1.14 -2.82 -9.83
N LEU A 73 -1.33 -2.72 -8.51
CA LEU A 73 -0.33 -2.17 -7.57
C LEU A 73 0.97 -2.98 -7.58
N CYS A 74 0.88 -4.31 -7.50
CA CYS A 74 2.04 -5.20 -7.59
C CYS A 74 2.86 -4.98 -8.87
N ARG A 75 2.20 -4.77 -10.02
CA ARG A 75 2.89 -4.50 -11.29
C ARG A 75 3.59 -3.14 -11.31
N ARG A 76 2.99 -2.11 -10.69
CA ARG A 76 3.62 -0.79 -10.53
C ARG A 76 4.84 -0.84 -9.61
N LEU A 77 4.75 -1.62 -8.54
CA LEU A 77 5.83 -1.78 -7.55
C LEU A 77 6.97 -2.70 -8.02
N ALA A 78 6.71 -3.55 -9.03
CA ALA A 78 7.69 -4.47 -9.59
C ALA A 78 8.49 -3.89 -10.79
N ASN A 79 8.21 -2.64 -11.19
CA ASN A 79 8.84 -1.94 -12.32
C ASN A 79 9.72 -0.81 -11.80
#